data_AF-A0A496PCB4-F1
#
_entry.id   AF-A0A496PCB4-F1
#
_cell.length_a   1.000
_cell.length_b   1.000
_cell.length_c   1.000
_cell.angle_alpha   90.00
_cell.angle_beta   90.00
_cell.angle_gamma   90.00
#
_symmetry.space_group_name_H-M   'P 1'
#
loop_
_entity.id
_entity.type
_entity.pdbx_description
1 polymer ?
#
loop_
_entity_poly.entity_id
_entity_poly.type
_entity_poly.pdbx_seq_one_letter_code
_entity_poly.pdbx_strand_id
1 'polypeptide(L)'
;MTEEQYITALMNNPHGIRNIPNPTEAMQLTCVGQNGMLLQYIKEPTQKVIETALSQAPRAIQFVENPTEELLKALVEKDWAVLEYIDNPSDTLIKSALAQSGWAIRYIANPSEELQLEAVKANYDALQYINAPSEVVQLQAVQESYLALRYIDEPSVAVLEAAVKQDPQAMRQIT
;
A
#
# COMPACT_ATOMS: atom_id res chain seq x y z
N MET A 1 38.21 6.20 15.78
CA MET A 1 37.22 7.28 15.65
C MET A 1 36.27 7.14 16.83
N THR A 2 35.96 8.22 17.54
CA THR A 2 35.01 8.18 18.67
C THR A 2 33.57 8.07 18.15
N GLU A 3 32.62 7.72 19.01
CA GLU A 3 31.20 7.68 18.63
C GLU A 3 30.71 9.04 18.11
N GLU A 4 31.06 10.14 18.78
CA GLU A 4 30.73 11.50 18.33
C GLU A 4 31.30 11.83 16.94
N GLN A 5 32.52 11.39 16.66
CA GLN A 5 33.13 11.57 15.33
C GLN A 5 32.40 10.76 14.25
N TYR A 6 31.97 9.53 14.58
CA TYR A 6 31.13 8.73 13.67
C TYR A 6 29.78 9.39 13.44
N ILE A 7 29.08 9.82 14.49
CA ILE A 7 27.80 10.51 14.37
C ILE A 7 27.96 11.78 13.52
N THR A 8 29.02 12.57 13.73
CA THR A 8 29.33 13.75 12.91
C THR A 8 29.55 13.41 11.44
N ALA A 9 30.26 12.32 11.16
CA ALA A 9 30.44 11.84 9.79
C ALA A 9 29.11 11.37 9.16
N LEU A 10 28.28 10.65 9.92
CA LEU A 10 26.98 10.12 9.48
C LEU A 10 25.92 11.22 9.30
N MET A 11 26.00 12.32 10.04
CA MET A 11 25.17 13.51 9.78
C MET A 11 25.45 14.11 8.40
N ASN A 12 26.68 14.01 7.89
CA ASN A 12 27.03 14.50 6.56
C ASN A 12 26.81 13.43 5.46
N ASN A 13 26.97 12.14 5.79
CA ASN A 13 26.79 11.03 4.86
C ASN A 13 26.19 9.81 5.57
N PRO A 14 24.85 9.70 5.66
CA PRO A 14 24.20 8.64 6.42
C PRO A 14 24.35 7.25 5.76
N HIS A 15 24.64 7.18 4.45
CA HIS A 15 24.97 5.92 3.78
C HIS A 15 26.27 5.28 4.29
N GLY A 16 27.09 6.02 5.03
CA GLY A 16 28.28 5.48 5.70
C GLY A 16 27.96 4.34 6.67
N ILE A 17 26.72 4.26 7.18
CA ILE A 17 26.28 3.23 8.13
C ILE A 17 26.54 1.80 7.62
N ARG A 18 26.44 1.57 6.30
CA ARG A 18 26.68 0.27 5.67
C ARG A 18 28.10 -0.28 5.87
N ASN A 19 29.05 0.60 6.21
CA ASN A 19 30.46 0.27 6.40
C ASN A 19 30.86 0.19 7.88
N ILE A 20 29.94 0.45 8.81
CA ILE A 20 30.22 0.42 10.25
C ILE A 20 29.79 -0.95 10.78
N PRO A 21 30.73 -1.80 11.24
CA PRO A 21 30.35 -3.04 11.89
C PRO A 21 29.70 -2.72 13.25
N ASN A 22 28.48 -3.24 13.47
CA ASN A 22 27.72 -3.08 14.72
C ASN A 22 27.55 -1.60 15.15
N PRO A 23 26.88 -0.76 14.34
CA PRO A 23 26.67 0.65 14.69
C PRO A 23 25.82 0.77 15.96
N THR A 24 26.14 1.76 16.81
CA THR A 24 25.35 2.02 18.03
C THR A 24 23.96 2.51 17.69
N GLU A 25 23.00 2.39 18.62
CA GLU A 25 21.64 2.88 18.40
C GLU A 25 21.62 4.38 18.00
N ALA A 26 22.50 5.21 18.59
CA ALA A 26 22.62 6.62 18.24
C ALA A 26 23.07 6.83 16.78
N MET A 27 24.01 6.03 16.29
CA MET A 27 24.43 6.05 14.87
C MET A 27 23.29 5.60 13.96
N GLN A 28 22.59 4.53 14.34
CA GLN A 28 21.44 4.00 13.60
C GLN A 28 20.34 5.06 13.47
N LEU A 29 19.90 5.65 14.59
CA LEU A 29 18.88 6.71 14.65
C LEU A 29 19.28 7.93 13.83
N THR A 30 20.54 8.35 13.89
CA THR A 30 21.06 9.47 13.08
C THR A 30 20.88 9.21 11.57
N CYS A 31 21.05 7.96 11.14
CA CYS A 31 20.95 7.60 9.73
C CYS A 31 19.50 7.42 9.29
N VAL A 32 18.72 6.61 10.01
CA VAL A 32 17.32 6.33 9.62
C VAL A 32 16.43 7.55 9.78
N GLY A 33 16.74 8.47 10.70
CA GLY A 33 16.04 9.76 10.83
C GLY A 33 16.26 10.70 9.63
N GLN A 34 17.35 10.52 8.87
CA GLN A 34 17.56 11.26 7.62
C GLN A 34 16.94 10.51 6.42
N ASN A 35 17.12 9.19 6.38
CA ASN A 35 16.59 8.33 5.33
C ASN A 35 16.18 6.96 5.91
N GLY A 36 14.87 6.75 6.08
CA GLY A 36 14.33 5.52 6.64
C GLY A 36 14.69 4.25 5.86
N MET A 37 14.98 4.36 4.57
CA MET A 37 15.41 3.24 3.74
C MET A 37 16.78 2.68 4.15
N LEU A 38 17.55 3.40 4.96
CA LEU A 38 18.83 2.90 5.49
C LEU A 38 18.65 1.79 6.53
N LEU A 39 17.42 1.53 6.98
CA LEU A 39 17.08 0.36 7.79
C LEU A 39 17.57 -0.95 7.16
N GLN A 40 17.59 -1.05 5.83
CA GLN A 40 18.10 -2.21 5.09
C GLN A 40 19.56 -2.61 5.41
N TYR A 41 20.35 -1.68 5.96
CA TYR A 41 21.76 -1.91 6.31
C TYR A 41 21.99 -2.19 7.78
N ILE A 42 20.94 -2.17 8.61
CA ILE A 42 21.02 -2.31 10.06
C ILE A 42 20.61 -3.73 10.44
N LYS A 43 21.51 -4.44 11.12
CA LYS A 43 21.22 -5.76 11.67
C LYS A 43 20.61 -5.61 13.06
N GLU A 44 19.56 -6.37 13.33
CA GLU A 44 18.87 -6.41 14.64
C GLU A 44 18.54 -4.99 15.18
N PRO A 45 17.84 -4.14 14.39
CA PRO A 45 17.47 -2.79 14.85
C PRO A 45 16.55 -2.86 16.06
N THR A 46 16.69 -1.90 16.97
CA THR A 46 15.73 -1.75 18.08
C THR A 46 14.38 -1.26 17.56
N GLN A 47 13.32 -1.49 18.33
CA GLN A 47 11.98 -0.99 18.01
C GLN A 47 11.98 0.53 17.70
N LYS A 48 12.76 1.30 18.47
CA LYS A 48 12.89 2.75 18.27
C LYS A 48 13.53 3.10 16.94
N VAL A 49 14.52 2.34 16.49
CA VAL A 49 15.17 2.52 15.17
C VAL A 49 14.19 2.18 14.06
N ILE A 50 13.43 1.09 14.19
CA ILE A 50 12.38 0.69 13.26
C ILE A 50 11.33 1.80 13.14
N GLU A 51 10.76 2.25 14.25
CA GLU A 51 9.73 3.29 14.27
C GLU A 51 10.24 4.61 13.67
N THR A 52 11.48 5.00 13.99
CA THR A 52 12.12 6.18 13.40
C THR A 52 12.25 6.03 11.88
N ALA A 53 12.74 4.89 11.40
CA ALA A 53 12.84 4.59 9.98
C ALA A 53 11.49 4.65 9.27
N LEU A 54 10.45 4.02 9.86
CA LEU A 54 9.11 3.95 9.28
C LEU A 54 8.39 5.29 9.28
N SER A 55 8.60 6.12 10.31
CA SER A 55 8.09 7.49 10.33
C SER A 55 8.66 8.35 9.21
N GLN A 56 9.91 8.08 8.81
CA GLN A 56 10.60 8.79 7.73
C GLN A 56 10.29 8.20 6.35
N ALA A 57 10.18 6.88 6.25
CA ALA A 57 9.87 6.16 5.02
C ALA A 57 9.06 4.89 5.34
N PRO A 58 7.72 4.92 5.27
CA PRO A 58 6.87 3.76 5.58
C PRO A 58 7.22 2.52 4.75
N ARG A 59 7.68 2.72 3.51
CA ARG A 59 8.21 1.68 2.61
C ARG A 59 9.37 0.87 3.22
N ALA A 60 10.06 1.38 4.24
CA ALA A 60 11.11 0.64 4.94
C ALA A 60 10.59 -0.59 5.70
N ILE A 61 9.26 -0.78 5.82
CA ILE A 61 8.65 -1.96 6.44
C ILE A 61 9.11 -3.27 5.79
N GLN A 62 9.46 -3.25 4.49
CA GLN A 62 10.03 -4.39 3.76
C GLN A 62 11.38 -4.88 4.32
N PHE A 63 12.03 -4.10 5.20
CA PHE A 63 13.30 -4.45 5.84
C PHE A 63 13.14 -4.83 7.33
N VAL A 64 11.91 -4.85 7.84
CA VAL A 64 11.62 -5.29 9.21
C VAL A 64 11.36 -6.78 9.18
N GLU A 65 12.16 -7.55 9.89
CA GLU A 65 11.92 -8.99 10.06
C GLU A 65 10.76 -9.21 11.05
N ASN A 66 9.73 -9.97 10.63
CA ASN A 66 8.58 -10.33 11.46
C ASN A 66 7.90 -9.13 12.16
N PRO A 67 7.42 -8.12 11.41
CA PRO A 67 6.74 -6.97 12.01
C PRO A 67 5.49 -7.41 12.77
N THR A 68 5.21 -6.76 13.91
CA THR A 68 4.01 -7.07 14.69
C THR A 68 2.75 -6.59 13.99
N GLU A 69 1.62 -7.27 14.20
CA GLU A 69 0.33 -6.88 13.63
C GLU A 69 -0.05 -5.44 14.06
N GLU A 70 0.26 -5.04 15.29
CA GLU A 70 0.00 -3.69 15.79
C GLU A 70 0.78 -2.62 15.02
N LEU A 71 2.05 -2.91 14.67
CA LEU A 71 2.88 -1.99 13.88
C LEU A 71 2.34 -1.87 12.46
N LEU A 72 2.02 -3.00 11.82
CA LEU A 72 1.45 -3.03 10.47
C LEU A 72 0.12 -2.28 10.43
N LYS A 73 -0.73 -2.49 11.43
CA LYS A 73 -2.01 -1.80 11.55
C LYS A 73 -1.84 -0.29 11.68
N ALA A 74 -0.93 0.17 12.54
CA ALA A 74 -0.65 1.59 12.71
C ALA A 74 -0.12 2.24 11.41
N LEU A 75 0.65 1.51 10.60
CA LEU A 75 1.11 1.98 9.29
C LEU A 75 -0.04 2.09 8.29
N VAL A 76 -0.83 1.03 8.15
CA VAL A 76 -1.96 0.99 7.20
C VAL A 76 -3.02 2.02 7.57
N GLU A 77 -3.33 2.20 8.86
CA GLU A 77 -4.28 3.23 9.33
C GLU A 77 -3.83 4.66 8.99
N LYS A 78 -2.53 4.90 8.85
CA LYS A 78 -1.97 6.20 8.47
C LYS A 78 -1.95 6.38 6.95
N ASP A 79 -1.59 5.33 6.22
CA ASP A 79 -1.52 5.33 4.77
C ASP A 79 -1.78 3.92 4.21
N TRP A 80 -2.94 3.73 3.61
CA TRP A 80 -3.35 2.47 2.98
C TRP A 80 -2.36 1.97 1.92
N ALA A 81 -1.59 2.86 1.28
CA ALA A 81 -0.66 2.48 0.22
C ALA A 81 0.54 1.68 0.75
N VAL A 82 0.78 1.72 2.07
CA VAL A 82 1.82 0.89 2.72
C VAL A 82 1.54 -0.61 2.53
N LEU A 83 0.29 -1.00 2.29
CA LEU A 83 -0.08 -2.39 1.99
C LEU A 83 0.77 -3.00 0.86
N GLU A 84 1.24 -2.19 -0.09
CA GLU A 84 2.17 -2.60 -1.16
C GLU A 84 3.44 -3.29 -0.66
N TYR A 85 3.90 -2.92 0.54
CA TYR A 85 5.19 -3.33 1.09
C TYR A 85 5.05 -4.35 2.22
N ILE A 86 3.83 -4.84 2.48
CA ILE A 86 3.55 -5.85 3.50
C ILE A 86 3.43 -7.21 2.82
N ASP A 87 4.33 -8.12 3.15
CA ASP A 87 4.25 -9.49 2.65
C ASP A 87 3.12 -10.26 3.36
N ASN A 88 2.21 -10.84 2.56
CA ASN A 88 1.06 -11.63 3.05
C ASN A 88 0.23 -10.89 4.13
N PRO A 89 -0.37 -9.73 3.81
CA PRO A 89 -1.13 -8.98 4.79
C PRO A 89 -2.35 -9.77 5.28
N SER A 90 -2.68 -9.60 6.55
CA SER A 90 -3.88 -10.19 7.15
C SER A 90 -5.16 -9.60 6.54
N ASP A 91 -6.27 -10.35 6.62
CA ASP A 91 -7.59 -9.86 6.20
C ASP A 91 -7.97 -8.56 6.90
N THR A 92 -7.54 -8.37 8.16
CA THR A 92 -7.79 -7.15 8.92
C THR A 92 -7.05 -5.94 8.35
N LEU A 93 -5.80 -6.10 7.91
CA LEU A 93 -5.04 -5.03 7.25
C LEU A 93 -5.62 -4.72 5.87
N ILE A 94 -5.97 -5.75 5.11
CA ILE A 94 -6.62 -5.62 3.80
C ILE A 94 -7.90 -4.80 3.91
N LYS A 95 -8.81 -5.18 4.83
CA LYS A 95 -10.08 -4.47 5.03
C LYS A 95 -9.87 -3.04 5.53
N SER A 96 -8.88 -2.82 6.38
CA SER A 96 -8.51 -1.47 6.83
C SER A 96 -8.03 -0.58 5.67
N ALA A 97 -7.25 -1.13 4.75
CA ALA A 97 -6.78 -0.40 3.56
C ALA A 97 -7.92 -0.12 2.57
N LEU A 98 -8.77 -1.11 2.28
CA LEU A 98 -9.92 -0.95 1.38
C LEU A 98 -10.95 0.05 1.91
N ALA A 99 -11.15 0.11 3.23
CA ALA A 99 -12.01 1.09 3.87
C ALA A 99 -11.52 2.54 3.69
N GLN A 100 -10.21 2.74 3.48
CA GLN A 100 -9.64 4.06 3.18
C GLN A 100 -9.64 4.37 1.69
N SER A 101 -9.38 3.38 0.84
CA SER A 101 -9.33 3.54 -0.62
C SER A 101 -9.57 2.21 -1.34
N GLY A 102 -10.56 2.21 -2.25
CA GLY A 102 -10.80 1.07 -3.13
C GLY A 102 -9.59 0.68 -3.99
N TRP A 103 -8.68 1.62 -4.26
CA TRP A 103 -7.44 1.33 -5.00
C TRP A 103 -6.49 0.39 -4.28
N ALA A 104 -6.65 0.17 -2.96
CA ALA A 104 -5.83 -0.80 -2.22
C ALA A 104 -5.94 -2.22 -2.81
N ILE A 105 -7.04 -2.53 -3.52
CA ILE A 105 -7.24 -3.82 -4.21
C ILE A 105 -6.08 -4.19 -5.14
N ARG A 106 -5.37 -3.19 -5.70
CA ARG A 106 -4.22 -3.39 -6.60
C ARG A 106 -3.04 -4.11 -5.94
N TYR A 107 -2.98 -4.12 -4.61
CA TYR A 107 -1.92 -4.74 -3.83
C TYR A 107 -2.33 -6.10 -3.22
N ILE A 108 -3.56 -6.54 -3.50
CA ILE A 108 -4.09 -7.80 -2.98
C ILE A 108 -3.98 -8.86 -4.07
N ALA A 109 -3.18 -9.89 -3.84
CA ALA A 109 -3.08 -11.01 -4.77
C ALA A 109 -4.35 -11.86 -4.72
N ASN A 110 -4.99 -12.07 -5.89
CA ASN A 110 -6.19 -12.89 -6.04
C ASN A 110 -7.32 -12.53 -5.03
N PRO A 111 -7.82 -11.28 -5.04
CA PRO A 111 -8.82 -10.86 -4.08
C PRO A 111 -10.12 -11.64 -4.25
N SER A 112 -10.75 -12.00 -3.14
CA SER A 112 -12.08 -12.63 -3.15
C SER A 112 -13.12 -11.69 -3.75
N GLU A 113 -14.24 -12.24 -4.22
CA GLU A 113 -15.35 -11.42 -4.72
C GLU A 113 -15.87 -10.42 -3.67
N GLU A 114 -15.84 -10.78 -2.38
CA GLU A 114 -16.18 -9.88 -1.26
C GLU A 114 -15.25 -8.65 -1.25
N LEU A 115 -13.94 -8.85 -1.33
CA LEU A 115 -12.95 -7.77 -1.35
C LEU A 115 -13.04 -6.92 -2.62
N GLN A 116 -13.31 -7.56 -3.76
CA GLN A 116 -13.57 -6.86 -5.02
C GLN A 116 -14.79 -5.94 -4.90
N LEU A 117 -15.88 -6.42 -4.30
CA LEU A 117 -17.09 -5.63 -4.05
C LEU A 117 -16.83 -4.48 -3.06
N GLU A 118 -16.08 -4.71 -1.99
CA GLU A 118 -15.65 -3.64 -1.08
C GLU A 118 -14.84 -2.56 -1.83
N ALA A 119 -13.91 -2.97 -2.68
CA ALA A 119 -13.08 -2.07 -3.46
C ALA A 119 -13.90 -1.17 -4.41
N VAL A 120 -14.78 -1.76 -5.22
CA VAL A 120 -15.56 -0.98 -6.21
C VAL A 120 -16.66 -0.13 -5.57
N LYS A 121 -17.18 -0.53 -4.39
CA LYS A 121 -18.08 0.33 -3.58
C LYS A 121 -17.35 1.54 -3.02
N ALA A 122 -16.10 1.38 -2.59
CA ALA A 122 -15.29 2.48 -2.09
C ALA A 122 -14.84 3.41 -3.22
N ASN A 123 -14.48 2.86 -4.38
CA ASN A 123 -14.13 3.61 -5.58
C ASN A 123 -14.35 2.75 -6.83
N TYR A 124 -15.31 3.11 -7.68
CA TYR A 124 -15.61 2.37 -8.91
C TYR A 124 -14.40 2.21 -9.84
N ASP A 125 -13.47 3.18 -9.83
CA ASP A 125 -12.25 3.13 -10.65
C ASP A 125 -11.32 1.98 -10.22
N ALA A 126 -11.50 1.41 -9.01
CA ALA A 126 -10.76 0.24 -8.56
C ALA A 126 -10.99 -0.99 -9.45
N LEU A 127 -12.08 -1.02 -10.22
CA LEU A 127 -12.40 -2.08 -11.18
C LEU A 127 -11.24 -2.32 -12.17
N GLN A 128 -10.50 -1.28 -12.55
CA GLN A 128 -9.36 -1.38 -13.48
C GLN A 128 -8.23 -2.28 -12.97
N TYR A 129 -8.18 -2.56 -11.67
CA TYR A 129 -7.16 -3.40 -11.02
C TYR A 129 -7.68 -4.81 -10.71
N ILE A 130 -8.91 -5.14 -11.09
CA ILE A 130 -9.52 -6.44 -10.85
C ILE A 130 -9.44 -7.25 -12.14
N ASN A 131 -8.73 -8.38 -12.09
CA ASN A 131 -8.63 -9.27 -13.23
C ASN A 131 -9.90 -10.11 -13.36
N ALA A 132 -10.56 -10.06 -14.53
CA ALA A 132 -11.78 -10.81 -14.84
C ALA A 132 -12.88 -10.69 -13.75
N PRO A 133 -13.36 -9.46 -13.45
CA PRO A 133 -14.39 -9.25 -12.44
C PRO A 133 -15.69 -9.98 -12.81
N SER A 134 -16.37 -10.55 -11.82
CA SER A 134 -17.69 -11.16 -12.06
C SER A 134 -18.72 -10.11 -12.47
N GLU A 135 -19.82 -10.54 -13.11
CA GLU A 135 -20.91 -9.64 -13.48
C GLU A 135 -21.45 -8.86 -12.27
N VAL A 136 -21.45 -9.46 -11.08
CA VAL A 136 -21.89 -8.79 -9.84
C VAL A 136 -20.96 -7.62 -9.47
N VAL A 137 -19.64 -7.81 -9.57
CA VAL A 137 -18.65 -6.76 -9.32
C VAL A 137 -18.73 -5.67 -10.38
N GLN A 138 -18.89 -6.05 -11.65
CA GLN A 138 -19.08 -5.13 -12.77
C GLN A 138 -20.33 -4.25 -12.58
N LEU A 139 -21.47 -4.87 -12.25
CA LEU A 139 -22.73 -4.16 -11.97
C LEU A 139 -22.58 -3.21 -10.79
N GLN A 140 -21.92 -3.64 -9.72
CA GLN A 140 -21.67 -2.78 -8.57
C GLN A 140 -20.84 -1.55 -8.95
N ALA A 141 -19.77 -1.71 -9.72
CA ALA A 141 -18.94 -0.59 -10.16
C ALA A 141 -19.72 0.39 -11.07
N VAL A 142 -20.53 -0.14 -12.00
CA VAL A 142 -21.36 0.67 -12.90
C VAL A 142 -22.48 1.40 -12.15
N GLN A 143 -23.04 0.80 -11.10
CA GLN A 143 -24.02 1.47 -10.23
C GLN A 143 -23.42 2.68 -9.52
N GLU A 144 -22.16 2.60 -9.09
CA GLU A 144 -21.43 3.75 -8.54
C GLU A 144 -21.12 4.79 -9.63
N SER A 145 -20.68 4.37 -10.82
CA SER A 145 -20.46 5.26 -11.96
C SER A 145 -20.42 4.50 -13.29
N TYR A 146 -21.18 4.98 -14.27
CA TYR A 146 -21.20 4.46 -15.64
C TYR A 146 -19.84 4.55 -16.31
N LEU A 147 -18.94 5.42 -15.82
CA LEU A 147 -17.57 5.51 -16.31
C LEU A 147 -16.79 4.22 -16.06
N ALA A 148 -17.19 3.39 -15.10
CA ALA A 148 -16.62 2.05 -14.87
C ALA A 148 -16.71 1.15 -16.11
N LEU A 149 -17.66 1.41 -17.00
CA LEU A 149 -17.84 0.65 -18.23
C LEU A 149 -16.57 0.62 -19.10
N ARG A 150 -15.71 1.64 -19.02
CA ARG A 150 -14.42 1.69 -19.75
C ARG A 150 -13.43 0.61 -19.35
N TYR A 151 -13.63 -0.04 -18.20
CA TYR A 151 -12.75 -1.09 -17.66
C TYR A 151 -13.35 -2.48 -17.80
N ILE A 152 -14.50 -2.62 -18.46
CA ILE A 152 -15.20 -3.90 -18.60
C ILE A 152 -15.02 -4.40 -20.03
N ASP A 153 -14.29 -5.49 -20.17
CA ASP A 153 -14.21 -6.22 -21.43
C ASP A 153 -15.50 -7.00 -21.65
N GLU A 154 -16.11 -6.84 -22.83
CA GLU A 154 -17.33 -7.55 -23.25
C GLU A 154 -18.49 -7.49 -22.21
N PRO A 155 -18.98 -6.29 -21.83
CA PRO A 155 -20.02 -6.13 -20.82
C PRO A 155 -21.32 -6.83 -21.24
N SER A 156 -21.97 -7.47 -20.26
CA SER A 156 -23.29 -8.08 -20.51
C SER A 156 -24.37 -7.03 -20.79
N VAL A 157 -25.48 -7.46 -21.36
CA VAL A 157 -26.64 -6.59 -21.60
C VAL A 157 -27.11 -5.92 -20.29
N ALA A 158 -27.08 -6.64 -19.17
CA ALA A 158 -27.48 -6.10 -17.87
C ALA A 158 -26.55 -4.96 -17.41
N VAL A 159 -25.24 -5.11 -17.61
CA VAL A 159 -24.23 -4.07 -17.30
C VAL A 159 -24.42 -2.85 -18.19
N LEU A 160 -24.65 -3.06 -19.49
CA LEU A 160 -24.92 -1.99 -20.45
C LEU A 160 -26.20 -1.22 -20.11
N GLU A 161 -27.28 -1.93 -19.81
CA GLU A 161 -28.56 -1.33 -19.41
C GLU A 161 -28.41 -0.51 -18.13
N ALA A 162 -27.67 -1.03 -17.13
CA ALA A 162 -27.39 -0.31 -15.90
C ALA A 162 -26.64 1.00 -16.15
N ALA A 163 -25.61 0.98 -17.01
CA ALA A 163 -24.82 2.16 -17.34
C ALA A 163 -25.63 3.21 -18.10
N VAL A 164 -26.37 2.80 -19.14
CA VAL A 164 -27.20 3.68 -19.98
C VAL A 164 -28.35 4.31 -19.19
N LYS A 165 -28.90 3.57 -18.21
CA LYS A 165 -29.92 4.10 -17.31
C LYS A 165 -29.39 5.23 -16.43
N GLN A 166 -28.11 5.21 -16.08
CA GLN A 166 -27.47 6.29 -15.33
C GLN A 166 -27.13 7.49 -16.24
N ASP A 167 -26.52 7.24 -17.41
CA ASP A 167 -26.24 8.26 -18.41
C ASP A 167 -26.27 7.65 -19.84
N PRO A 168 -27.11 8.16 -20.76
CA PRO A 168 -27.13 7.69 -22.14
C PRO A 168 -25.78 7.82 -22.89
N GLN A 169 -24.88 8.69 -22.43
CA GLN A 169 -23.52 8.83 -22.99
C GLN A 169 -22.58 7.72 -22.54
N ALA A 170 -22.98 6.82 -21.64
CA ALA A 170 -22.18 5.69 -21.20
C ALA A 170 -21.64 4.83 -22.36
N MET A 171 -22.40 4.73 -23.44
CA MET A 171 -21.99 4.00 -24.65
C MET A 171 -20.70 4.51 -25.29
N ARG A 172 -20.27 5.75 -24.99
CA ARG A 172 -18.97 6.29 -25.44
C ARG A 172 -17.77 5.67 -24.73
N GLN A 173 -17.98 4.93 -23.65
CA GLN A 173 -16.91 4.30 -22.86
C GLN A 173 -16.50 2.92 -23.40
N ILE A 174 -17.29 2.34 -24.30
CA ILE A 174 -16.99 1.06 -24.95
C ILE A 174 -16.09 1.36 -26.14
N THR A 175 -14.91 0.74 -26.17
CA THR A 175 -13.95 0.82 -27.30
C THR A 175 -13.92 -0.47 -28.09
#